data_AF-I3D130-F1
#
_entry.id   AF-I3D130-F1
#
_cell.length_a   1.000
_cell.length_b   1.000
_cell.length_c   1.000
_cell.angle_alpha   90.00
_cell.angle_beta   90.00
_cell.angle_gamma   90.00
#
_symmetry.space_group_name_H-M   'P 1'
#
loop_
_entity.id
_entity.type
_entity.pdbx_description
1 polymer ?
#
loop_
_entity_poly.entity_id
_entity_poly.type
_entity_poly.pdbx_seq_one_letter_code
_entity_poly.pdbx_strand_id
1 'polypeptide(L)'
;MLVGAPLILFISSIAKSFMVSNKILVMGPSWVGDMVLAHSLFQILKQQDPDVQIDVAAPAWTLPLLDRMPEVTGKIALPFKHGQLSLTE
;
A
#
# COMPACT_ATOMS: atom_id res chain seq x y z
N MET A 1 25.65 11.67 -35.04
CA MET A 1 25.98 10.49 -34.21
C MET A 1 25.37 10.68 -32.82
N LEU A 2 24.03 10.59 -32.70
CA LEU A 2 23.26 10.67 -31.44
C LEU A 2 21.83 10.11 -31.64
N VAL A 3 21.65 9.12 -32.53
CA VAL A 3 20.34 8.55 -32.89
C VAL A 3 20.14 7.16 -32.27
N GLY A 4 20.52 6.99 -31.00
CA GLY A 4 20.46 5.69 -30.30
C GLY A 4 19.80 5.69 -28.92
N ALA A 5 19.70 6.86 -28.27
CA ALA A 5 19.07 7.00 -26.96
C ALA A 5 17.54 6.80 -26.90
N PRO A 6 16.73 7.09 -27.95
CA PRO A 6 15.28 7.01 -27.81
C PRO A 6 14.72 5.59 -27.78
N LEU A 7 15.35 4.62 -28.46
CA LEU A 7 14.81 3.26 -28.56
C LEU A 7 14.98 2.43 -27.27
N ILE A 8 16.09 2.63 -26.56
CA ILE A 8 16.36 1.97 -25.26
C ILE A 8 15.44 2.52 -24.16
N LEU A 9 15.16 3.83 -24.14
CA LEU A 9 14.16 4.45 -23.24
C LEU A 9 12.73 4.01 -23.59
N PHE A 10 12.43 3.80 -24.87
CA PHE A 10 11.13 3.31 -25.31
C PHE A 10 10.88 1.86 -24.85
N ILE A 11 11.87 0.98 -24.98
CA ILE A 11 11.76 -0.42 -24.51
C ILE A 11 11.76 -0.49 -22.98
N SER A 12 12.52 0.34 -22.26
CA SER A 12 12.46 0.38 -20.79
C SER A 12 11.14 0.95 -20.27
N SER A 13 10.55 1.95 -20.95
CA SER A 13 9.21 2.44 -20.66
C SER A 13 8.14 1.39 -20.92
N ILE A 14 8.28 0.59 -21.99
CA ILE A 14 7.35 -0.50 -22.31
C ILE A 14 7.50 -1.64 -21.29
N ALA A 15 8.72 -2.03 -20.91
CA ALA A 15 8.96 -3.11 -19.94
C ALA A 15 8.55 -2.71 -18.50
N LYS A 16 8.78 -1.45 -18.09
CA LYS A 16 8.33 -0.93 -16.79
C LYS A 16 6.81 -0.79 -16.72
N SER A 17 6.17 -0.46 -17.84
CA SER A 17 4.72 -0.44 -18.01
C SER A 17 4.07 -1.83 -18.02
N PHE A 18 4.85 -2.92 -18.19
CA PHE A 18 4.29 -4.27 -18.35
C PHE A 18 4.49 -5.18 -17.13
N MET A 19 5.40 -4.88 -16.17
CA MET A 19 5.87 -5.88 -15.19
C MET A 19 6.08 -5.45 -13.73
N VAL A 20 5.45 -4.38 -13.24
CA VAL A 20 5.34 -4.19 -11.79
C VAL A 20 3.95 -3.68 -11.45
N SER A 21 3.04 -4.58 -11.07
CA SER A 21 1.89 -4.18 -10.24
C SER A 21 2.48 -3.66 -8.94
N ASN A 22 2.44 -2.35 -8.75
CA ASN A 22 3.05 -1.71 -7.59
C ASN A 22 2.18 -2.07 -6.38
N LYS A 23 2.67 -2.98 -5.53
CA LYS A 23 1.94 -3.45 -4.35
C LYS A 23 2.62 -2.91 -3.10
N ILE A 24 1.83 -2.29 -2.25
CA ILE A 24 2.26 -1.71 -0.98
C ILE A 24 1.51 -2.42 0.14
N LEU A 25 2.27 -2.98 1.07
CA LEU A 25 1.74 -3.43 2.35
C LEU A 25 1.98 -2.35 3.40
N VAL A 26 0.90 -1.84 3.99
CA VAL A 26 0.95 -0.88 5.09
C VAL A 26 0.74 -1.62 6.41
N MET A 27 1.69 -1.47 7.32
CA MET A 27 1.50 -1.88 8.72
C MET A 27 0.70 -0.79 9.43
N GLY A 28 -0.60 -1.03 9.55
CA GLY A 28 -1.57 -0.07 10.09
C GLY A 28 -1.39 0.16 11.59
N PRO A 29 -1.57 1.39 12.08
CA PRO A 29 -1.50 1.70 13.50
C PRO A 29 -2.63 1.02 14.29
N SER A 30 -2.38 0.79 15.58
CA SER A 30 -3.32 0.07 16.45
C SER A 30 -4.44 0.94 17.04
N TRP A 31 -4.44 2.24 16.77
CA TRP A 31 -5.42 3.19 17.25
C TRP A 31 -6.23 3.81 16.11
N VAL A 32 -7.51 4.08 16.38
CA VAL A 32 -8.47 4.48 15.35
C VAL A 32 -8.13 5.83 14.73
N GLY A 33 -7.80 6.85 15.50
CA GLY A 33 -7.52 8.17 14.92
C GLY A 33 -6.19 8.24 14.16
N ASP A 34 -5.19 7.44 14.52
CA ASP A 34 -3.96 7.32 13.71
C ASP A 34 -4.27 6.68 12.35
N MET A 35 -5.18 5.70 12.32
CA MET A 35 -5.65 5.10 11.07
C MET A 35 -6.42 6.11 10.21
N VAL A 36 -7.23 6.98 10.83
CA VAL A 36 -7.89 8.09 10.13
C VAL A 36 -6.86 9.04 9.52
N LEU A 37 -5.76 9.36 10.23
CA LEU A 37 -4.68 10.17 9.69
C LEU A 37 -3.94 9.45 8.55
N ALA A 38 -3.71 8.14 8.67
CA ALA A 38 -3.08 7.31 7.65
C ALA A 38 -3.87 7.27 6.33
N HIS A 39 -5.17 7.51 6.35
CA HIS A 39 -5.99 7.59 5.12
C HIS A 39 -5.45 8.63 4.13
N SER A 40 -4.96 9.76 4.62
CA SER A 40 -4.36 10.79 3.77
C SER A 40 -3.16 10.27 2.95
N LEU A 41 -2.38 9.34 3.51
CA LEU A 41 -1.29 8.68 2.80
C LEU A 41 -1.83 7.82 1.66
N PHE A 42 -2.90 7.05 1.88
CA PHE A 42 -3.48 6.18 0.85
C PHE A 42 -4.00 7.00 -0.33
N GLN A 43 -4.61 8.14 -0.04
CA GLN A 43 -5.07 9.09 -1.06
C GLN A 43 -3.91 9.62 -1.91
N ILE A 44 -2.79 10.00 -1.28
CA ILE A 44 -1.60 10.50 -2.00
C ILE A 44 -0.97 9.39 -2.84
N LEU A 45 -0.87 8.16 -2.31
CA LEU A 45 -0.33 7.02 -3.06
C LEU A 45 -1.18 6.72 -4.31
N LYS A 46 -2.51 6.74 -4.18
CA LYS A 46 -3.44 6.58 -5.32
C LYS A 46 -3.39 7.74 -6.30
N GLN A 47 -3.08 8.96 -5.86
CA GLN A 47 -2.87 10.10 -6.77
C GLN A 47 -1.58 9.96 -7.57
N GLN A 48 -0.52 9.42 -6.99
CA GLN A 48 0.77 9.21 -7.65
C GLN A 48 0.74 8.02 -8.62
N ASP A 49 0.05 6.96 -8.22
CA ASP A 49 -0.10 5.72 -8.98
C ASP A 49 -1.52 5.18 -8.77
N PRO A 50 -2.48 5.47 -9.67
CA PRO A 50 -3.86 5.01 -9.54
C PRO A 50 -4.02 3.50 -9.45
N ASP A 51 -3.10 2.75 -10.07
CA ASP A 51 -3.13 1.29 -10.16
C ASP A 51 -2.41 0.60 -8.99
N VAL A 52 -1.80 1.36 -8.07
CA VAL A 52 -1.12 0.81 -6.89
C VAL A 52 -2.09 0.00 -6.04
N GLN A 53 -1.70 -1.21 -5.64
CA GLN A 53 -2.48 -2.03 -4.71
C GLN A 53 -2.00 -1.74 -3.30
N ILE A 54 -2.92 -1.38 -2.40
CA ILE A 54 -2.60 -1.05 -1.01
C ILE A 54 -3.28 -2.08 -0.12
N ASP A 55 -2.50 -2.99 0.43
CA ASP A 55 -2.97 -3.92 1.45
C ASP A 55 -2.60 -3.38 2.83
N VAL A 56 -3.51 -3.46 3.80
CA VAL A 56 -3.29 -2.93 5.15
C VAL A 56 -3.37 -4.06 6.17
N ALA A 57 -2.29 -4.31 6.89
CA ALA A 57 -2.27 -5.21 8.03
C ALA A 57 -2.51 -4.42 9.32
N ALA A 58 -3.63 -4.66 10.00
CA ALA A 58 -4.01 -3.91 11.19
C ALA A 58 -4.78 -4.78 12.18
N PRO A 59 -4.93 -4.36 13.45
CA PRO A 59 -5.69 -5.12 14.42
C PRO A 59 -7.17 -5.27 14.07
N ALA A 60 -7.78 -6.38 14.50
CA ALA A 60 -9.16 -6.75 14.16
C ALA A 60 -10.19 -5.60 14.29
N TRP A 61 -10.06 -4.78 15.33
CA TRP A 61 -10.98 -3.68 15.64
C TRP A 61 -10.87 -2.46 14.70
N THR A 62 -9.77 -2.31 13.95
CA THR A 62 -9.63 -1.21 12.97
C THR A 62 -10.06 -1.61 11.55
N LEU A 63 -10.25 -2.90 11.25
CA LEU A 63 -10.70 -3.35 9.93
C LEU A 63 -12.04 -2.74 9.47
N PRO A 64 -13.07 -2.54 10.33
CA PRO A 64 -14.31 -1.90 9.92
C PRO A 64 -14.13 -0.45 9.43
N LEU A 65 -13.07 0.23 9.86
CA LEU A 65 -12.71 1.56 9.37
C LEU A 65 -12.08 1.46 7.97
N LEU A 66 -11.21 0.47 7.74
CA LEU A 66 -10.59 0.22 6.43
C LEU A 66 -11.63 -0.12 5.36
N ASP A 67 -12.76 -0.73 5.72
CA ASP A 67 -13.88 -0.98 4.81
C ASP A 67 -14.52 0.28 4.22
N ARG A 68 -14.23 1.44 4.82
CA ARG A 68 -14.73 2.74 4.36
C ARG A 68 -13.69 3.53 3.56
N MET A 69 -12.50 2.95 3.32
CA MET A 69 -11.41 3.57 2.58
C MET A 69 -11.28 2.92 1.20
N PRO A 70 -11.81 3.55 0.13
CA PRO A 70 -11.82 2.97 -1.21
C PRO A 70 -10.40 2.77 -1.81
N GLU A 71 -9.39 3.44 -1.27
CA GLU A 71 -7.99 3.32 -1.68
C GLU A 71 -7.37 1.97 -1.26
N VAL A 72 -7.94 1.31 -0.25
CA VAL A 72 -7.44 0.04 0.31
C VAL A 72 -7.95 -1.13 -0.54
N THR A 73 -7.01 -1.92 -1.06
CA THR A 73 -7.26 -3.11 -1.88
C THR A 73 -7.59 -4.32 -1.02
N GLY A 74 -6.86 -4.50 0.07
CA GLY A 74 -7.01 -5.65 0.96
C GLY A 74 -6.70 -5.29 2.40
N LYS A 75 -7.24 -6.09 3.33
CA LYS A 75 -7.07 -5.90 4.77
C LYS A 75 -6.70 -7.23 5.42
N ILE A 76 -5.64 -7.20 6.21
CA ILE A 76 -5.08 -8.37 6.89
C ILE A 76 -5.26 -8.15 8.40
N ALA A 77 -6.06 -9.00 9.03
CA ALA A 77 -6.21 -8.96 10.48
C ALA A 77 -4.92 -9.47 11.14
N LEU A 78 -4.27 -8.63 11.91
CA LEU A 78 -3.12 -9.04 12.72
C LEU A 78 -3.61 -9.90 13.90
N PRO A 79 -2.90 -11.00 14.25
CA PRO A 79 -3.30 -11.90 15.33
C PRO A 79 -3.09 -11.31 16.73
N PHE A 80 -2.54 -10.10 16.84
CA PHE A 80 -2.15 -9.50 18.11
C PHE A 80 -3.30 -8.74 18.77
N LYS A 81 -3.57 -9.06 20.03
CA LYS A 81 -4.42 -8.24 20.91
C LYS A 81 -3.59 -7.09 21.47
N HIS A 82 -4.24 -5.96 21.74
CA HIS A 82 -3.60 -4.80 22.37
C HIS A 82 -2.88 -5.24 23.65
N GLY A 83 -1.59 -4.93 23.76
CA GLY A 83 -0.76 -5.22 24.94
C GLY A 83 0.01 -6.55 24.93
N GLN A 84 -0.01 -7.33 23.85
CA GLN A 84 0.73 -8.59 23.77
C GLN A 84 2.05 -8.44 22.99
N LEU A 85 3.17 -8.40 23.71
CA LEU A 85 4.52 -8.54 23.15
C LEU A 85 4.87 -10.04 23.08
N SER A 86 4.52 -10.72 21.97
CA SER A 86 4.95 -12.10 21.70
C SER A 86 6.35 -12.13 21.10
N LEU A 87 7.36 -11.70 21.88
CA LEU A 87 8.77 -11.75 21.45
C LEU A 87 9.40 -13.16 21.59
N THR A 88 8.65 -14.14 22.08
CA THR A 88 9.17 -15.47 22.46
C THR A 88 8.29 -16.63 21.99
N GLU A 89 7.57 -16.48 20.87
CA GLU A 89 6.95 -17.61 20.16
C GLU A 89 7.74 -17.96 18.89
#